data_AF-A0A1W5YTL3-F1
#
_entry.id   AF-A0A1W5YTL3-F1
#
_cell.length_a   1.000
_cell.length_b   1.000
_cell.length_c   1.000
_cell.angle_alpha   90.00
_cell.angle_beta   90.00
_cell.angle_gamma   90.00
#
_symmetry.space_group_name_H-M   'P 1'
#
loop_
_entity.id
_entity.type
_entity.pdbx_description
1 polymer ?
#
loop_
_entity_poly.entity_id
_entity_poly.type
_entity_poly.pdbx_seq_one_letter_code
_entity_poly.pdbx_strand_id
1 'polypeptide(L)'
;MSVQPGATIEIRCQAGESRSAAALSPVLAHGQAQLETRGGLAPTGPAAEALGTMLTLPGVGLVNGVTTIEVETRGPVTGLALFGDSITQMGFWPAALERHLRTEFPGRTAVRNLGIAGNRVLHDAPSSQPTFGPAAGSRFTPQVFGDEPVGLVVVLIGVNDLVHPASLPEAADEVVTADELLAGIGAFAEVSHRHGARAVVCTIPPFFGNEAWTPQTEAVRQEVNAGLATETSFDAFVDLDQALCGDDAARPAQRDALHIGDRLHPNPQGGEAIAAAVMPALRPLLADGP
;
A
#
# COMPACT_ATOMS: atom_id res chain seq x y z
N MET A 1 -1.27 -2.97 -26.65
CA MET A 1 -2.66 -2.95 -27.18
C MET A 1 -3.23 -1.57 -26.88
N SER A 2 -3.81 -0.86 -27.86
CA SER A 2 -4.36 0.48 -27.63
C SER A 2 -5.68 0.45 -26.84
N VAL A 3 -5.60 0.43 -25.51
CA VAL A 3 -6.73 0.67 -24.62
C VAL A 3 -7.14 2.15 -24.70
N GLN A 4 -8.45 2.45 -24.60
CA GLN A 4 -8.93 3.84 -24.60
C GLN A 4 -8.67 4.50 -23.23
N PRO A 5 -8.23 5.77 -23.17
CA PRO A 5 -8.13 6.52 -21.91
C PRO A 5 -9.46 6.52 -21.15
N GLY A 6 -9.40 6.22 -19.85
CA GLY A 6 -10.59 6.11 -18.98
C GLY A 6 -11.30 4.76 -18.99
N ALA A 7 -10.84 3.76 -19.75
CA ALA A 7 -11.37 2.40 -19.66
C ALA A 7 -11.06 1.76 -18.28
N THR A 8 -12.03 1.01 -17.73
CA THR A 8 -11.82 0.16 -16.56
C THR A 8 -11.52 -1.26 -17.02
N ILE A 9 -10.36 -1.79 -16.61
CA ILE A 9 -10.01 -3.21 -16.77
C ILE A 9 -10.43 -3.91 -15.47
N GLU A 10 -11.50 -4.71 -15.53
CA GLU A 10 -11.97 -5.50 -14.39
C GLU A 10 -11.26 -6.87 -14.39
N ILE A 11 -10.40 -7.11 -13.38
CA ILE A 11 -9.66 -8.36 -13.21
C ILE A 11 -10.30 -9.16 -12.07
N ARG A 12 -10.94 -10.28 -12.39
CA ARG A 12 -11.52 -11.18 -11.39
C ARG A 12 -10.57 -12.33 -11.07
N CYS A 13 -9.87 -12.22 -9.95
CA CYS A 13 -9.08 -13.31 -9.41
C CYS A 13 -9.97 -14.34 -8.70
N GLN A 14 -10.36 -15.38 -9.44
CA GLN A 14 -9.98 -16.72 -9.00
C GLN A 14 -8.54 -16.93 -9.55
N ALA A 15 -7.65 -17.67 -8.87
CA ALA A 15 -6.20 -17.34 -8.87
C ALA A 15 -5.25 -18.15 -9.79
N GLY A 16 -5.43 -19.47 -9.92
CA GLY A 16 -4.65 -20.47 -10.70
C GLY A 16 -4.35 -20.21 -12.19
N GLU A 17 -3.22 -19.67 -12.67
CA GLU A 17 -2.11 -18.96 -12.00
C GLU A 17 -1.12 -18.42 -13.12
N SER A 18 -0.50 -17.21 -13.02
CA SER A 18 0.18 -16.43 -14.12
C SER A 18 1.59 -15.75 -13.86
N ARG A 19 2.00 -14.70 -14.63
CA ARG A 19 3.13 -13.69 -14.51
C ARG A 19 3.24 -12.91 -15.87
N SER A 20 3.89 -11.77 -16.18
CA SER A 20 4.47 -10.52 -15.57
C SER A 20 4.98 -9.61 -16.76
N ALA A 21 5.23 -8.27 -16.77
CA ALA A 21 5.21 -7.12 -15.82
C ALA A 21 4.24 -5.97 -16.28
N ALA A 22 3.98 -4.75 -15.70
CA ALA A 22 4.40 -3.82 -14.58
C ALA A 22 3.37 -3.65 -13.39
N ALA A 23 3.74 -3.34 -12.14
CA ALA A 23 2.91 -3.71 -10.96
C ALA A 23 1.68 -2.83 -10.56
N LEU A 24 0.45 -3.31 -10.83
CA LEU A 24 -0.65 -3.28 -9.84
C LEU A 24 -0.38 -4.31 -8.73
N SER A 25 -0.87 -4.11 -7.50
CA SER A 25 -0.62 -5.05 -6.41
C SER A 25 -1.44 -6.34 -6.55
N PRO A 26 -0.81 -7.53 -6.48
CA PRO A 26 -1.56 -8.78 -6.41
C PRO A 26 -2.20 -8.92 -5.02
N VAL A 27 -3.53 -8.82 -4.96
CA VAL A 27 -4.29 -9.34 -3.81
C VAL A 27 -4.07 -10.86 -3.77
N LEU A 28 -3.45 -11.35 -2.69
CA LEU A 28 -3.24 -12.78 -2.48
C LEU A 28 -4.58 -13.49 -2.26
N ALA A 29 -5.11 -14.07 -3.33
CA ALA A 29 -6.30 -14.93 -3.33
C ALA A 29 -5.90 -16.38 -3.68
N HIS A 30 -6.49 -17.36 -3.00
CA HIS A 30 -6.27 -18.78 -3.30
C HIS A 30 -7.33 -19.34 -4.28
N GLY A 31 -6.90 -20.02 -5.35
CA GLY A 31 -7.71 -20.96 -6.17
C GLY A 31 -8.16 -20.52 -7.57
N GLN A 32 -7.56 -21.11 -8.63
CA GLN A 32 -7.97 -21.27 -10.07
C GLN A 32 -8.40 -20.04 -10.95
N ALA A 33 -7.54 -19.56 -11.86
CA ALA A 33 -7.76 -18.40 -12.77
C ALA A 33 -8.01 -18.81 -14.22
N GLN A 34 -8.68 -17.93 -14.97
CA GLN A 34 -8.74 -17.99 -16.42
C GLN A 34 -8.66 -16.59 -17.04
N LEU A 35 -7.88 -16.45 -18.12
CA LEU A 35 -7.68 -15.19 -18.84
C LEU A 35 -8.69 -15.09 -20.00
N GLU A 36 -9.90 -14.59 -19.73
CA GLU A 36 -10.90 -14.37 -20.80
C GLU A 36 -10.56 -13.15 -21.69
N THR A 37 -9.76 -13.36 -22.72
CA THR A 37 -9.47 -12.33 -23.74
C THR A 37 -10.64 -12.16 -24.72
N ARG A 38 -11.60 -11.28 -24.39
CA ARG A 38 -12.62 -10.82 -25.36
C ARG A 38 -12.01 -9.91 -26.43
N GLY A 39 -11.28 -10.51 -27.38
CA GLY A 39 -10.77 -9.83 -28.57
C GLY A 39 -9.35 -10.21 -28.98
N GLY A 40 -9.14 -11.46 -29.42
CA GLY A 40 -8.05 -11.80 -30.36
C GLY A 40 -6.61 -11.59 -29.88
N LEU A 41 -6.36 -11.52 -28.58
CA LEU A 41 -5.00 -11.46 -28.02
C LEU A 41 -4.38 -12.86 -27.98
N ALA A 42 -3.21 -13.01 -28.59
CA ALA A 42 -2.33 -14.17 -28.45
C ALA A 42 -1.01 -13.75 -27.78
N PRO A 43 -0.43 -14.55 -26.88
CA PRO A 43 0.89 -14.29 -26.32
C PRO A 43 1.97 -14.45 -27.39
N THR A 44 3.03 -13.64 -27.31
CA THR A 44 4.13 -13.61 -28.29
C THR A 44 5.50 -13.49 -27.60
N GLY A 45 6.56 -13.97 -28.26
CA GLY A 45 7.93 -13.86 -27.77
C GLY A 45 8.37 -15.02 -26.85
N PRO A 46 9.61 -14.99 -26.32
CA PRO A 46 10.24 -16.13 -25.66
C PRO A 46 9.48 -16.68 -24.44
N ALA A 47 8.71 -15.84 -23.75
CA ALA A 47 7.86 -16.26 -22.65
C ALA A 47 6.80 -17.31 -23.05
N ALA A 48 6.31 -17.27 -24.30
CA ALA A 48 5.34 -18.24 -24.80
C ALA A 48 5.97 -19.63 -25.04
N GLU A 49 7.21 -19.69 -25.52
CA GLU A 49 7.95 -20.96 -25.73
C GLU A 49 8.39 -21.58 -24.40
N ALA A 50 8.84 -20.75 -23.44
CA ALA A 50 9.15 -21.18 -22.08
C ALA A 50 7.90 -21.75 -21.37
N LEU A 51 6.77 -21.05 -21.44
CA LEU A 51 5.49 -21.50 -20.89
C LEU A 51 5.02 -22.81 -21.53
N GLY A 52 5.07 -22.90 -22.86
CA GLY A 52 4.74 -24.12 -23.60
C GLY A 52 5.62 -25.32 -23.22
N THR A 53 6.87 -25.08 -22.83
CA THR A 53 7.79 -26.12 -22.35
C THR A 53 7.44 -26.56 -20.92
N MET A 54 7.29 -25.61 -19.98
CA MET A 54 7.03 -25.90 -18.57
C MET A 54 5.70 -26.63 -18.32
N LEU A 55 4.67 -26.34 -19.11
CA LEU A 55 3.36 -27.00 -19.04
C LEU A 55 3.38 -28.51 -19.39
N THR A 56 4.51 -29.06 -19.86
CA THR A 56 4.64 -30.48 -20.20
C THR A 56 5.32 -31.34 -19.14
N LEU A 57 5.81 -30.76 -18.05
CA LEU A 57 6.56 -31.47 -17.01
C LEU A 57 5.62 -32.17 -16.00
N PRO A 58 5.62 -33.52 -15.92
CA PRO A 58 4.73 -34.23 -15.01
C PRO A 58 5.17 -34.07 -13.55
N GLY A 59 4.20 -33.82 -12.66
CA GLY A 59 4.40 -33.80 -11.21
C GLY A 59 4.68 -32.44 -10.57
N VAL A 60 4.78 -31.35 -11.35
CA VAL A 60 4.96 -29.99 -10.79
C VAL A 60 3.60 -29.31 -10.58
N GLY A 61 3.27 -29.01 -9.33
CA GLY A 61 2.17 -28.09 -9.00
C GLY A 61 2.59 -26.64 -9.26
N LEU A 62 2.24 -26.10 -10.42
CA LEU A 62 2.71 -24.78 -10.86
C LEU A 62 1.90 -23.62 -10.24
N VAL A 63 2.56 -22.95 -9.29
CA VAL A 63 2.09 -21.75 -8.56
C VAL A 63 2.69 -20.50 -9.21
N ASN A 64 1.94 -19.92 -10.15
CA ASN A 64 2.28 -18.73 -10.94
C ASN A 64 1.32 -17.57 -10.54
N GLY A 65 1.69 -16.31 -10.29
CA GLY A 65 0.69 -15.24 -10.00
C GLY A 65 0.71 -14.15 -11.07
N VAL A 66 -0.40 -13.48 -11.44
CA VAL A 66 -0.26 -12.18 -12.14
C VAL A 66 0.36 -11.22 -11.14
N THR A 67 1.69 -11.16 -11.07
CA THR A 67 2.39 -10.28 -10.15
C THR A 67 2.27 -8.82 -10.59
N THR A 68 2.07 -8.59 -11.90
CA THR A 68 2.64 -7.43 -12.59
C THR A 68 2.03 -7.32 -14.05
N ILE A 69 1.47 -6.18 -14.49
CA ILE A 69 0.75 -5.87 -15.78
C ILE A 69 1.06 -4.47 -16.43
N GLU A 70 1.64 -4.44 -17.64
CA GLU A 70 2.06 -3.24 -18.40
C GLU A 70 0.93 -2.63 -19.24
N VAL A 71 0.93 -1.30 -19.39
CA VAL A 71 0.05 -0.57 -20.32
C VAL A 71 0.85 0.49 -21.09
N GLU A 72 0.88 0.34 -22.41
CA GLU A 72 1.45 1.32 -23.35
C GLU A 72 0.62 2.62 -23.36
N THR A 73 1.27 3.76 -23.10
CA THR A 73 0.62 5.08 -22.98
C THR A 73 1.13 6.07 -24.04
N ARG A 74 0.30 7.09 -24.34
CA ARG A 74 0.57 8.09 -25.41
C ARG A 74 1.21 9.39 -24.91
N GLY A 75 1.53 9.45 -23.62
CA GLY A 75 2.04 10.62 -22.92
C GLY A 75 2.59 10.18 -21.56
N PRO A 76 3.36 11.03 -20.88
CA PRO A 76 4.13 10.61 -19.73
C PRO A 76 3.24 10.41 -18.49
N VAL A 77 3.60 9.43 -17.67
CA VAL A 77 2.81 8.95 -16.53
C VAL A 77 3.63 9.07 -15.25
N THR A 78 3.04 9.64 -14.21
CA THR A 78 3.61 9.59 -12.85
C THR A 78 3.27 8.23 -12.23
N GLY A 79 4.30 7.44 -11.89
CA GLY A 79 4.12 6.27 -11.04
C GLY A 79 3.94 6.68 -9.57
N LEU A 80 2.87 6.21 -8.94
CA LEU A 80 2.58 6.40 -7.51
C LEU A 80 2.77 5.07 -6.78
N ALA A 81 3.60 5.05 -5.73
CA ALA A 81 3.74 3.90 -4.85
C ALA A 81 3.01 4.15 -3.51
N LEU A 82 1.99 3.36 -3.21
CA LEU A 82 1.26 3.40 -1.94
C LEU A 82 1.91 2.36 -1.00
N PHE A 83 2.90 2.80 -0.24
CA PHE A 83 3.72 1.94 0.61
C PHE A 83 3.13 1.88 2.03
N GLY A 84 2.97 0.67 2.58
CA GLY A 84 2.36 0.54 3.89
C GLY A 84 2.16 -0.87 4.41
N ASP A 85 1.25 -1.01 5.37
CA ASP A 85 0.87 -2.26 6.00
C ASP A 85 -0.46 -2.84 5.47
N SER A 86 -1.18 -3.61 6.29
CA SER A 86 -2.50 -4.19 5.98
C SER A 86 -3.55 -3.15 5.61
N ILE A 87 -3.53 -1.96 6.23
CA ILE A 87 -4.46 -0.85 5.91
C ILE A 87 -4.37 -0.48 4.42
N THR A 88 -3.17 -0.57 3.86
CA THR A 88 -2.89 -0.32 2.43
C THR A 88 -3.07 -1.59 1.60
N GLN A 89 -2.63 -2.75 2.08
CA GLN A 89 -2.76 -4.04 1.39
C GLN A 89 -4.22 -4.35 1.01
N MET A 90 -5.17 -4.10 1.91
CA MET A 90 -6.59 -4.43 1.74
C MET A 90 -7.27 -3.66 0.59
N GLY A 91 -6.61 -2.67 0.00
CA GLY A 91 -7.04 -2.07 -1.27
C GLY A 91 -8.22 -1.10 -1.19
N PHE A 92 -8.89 -0.94 -0.04
CA PHE A 92 -10.03 -0.01 0.09
C PHE A 92 -9.65 1.45 -0.19
N TRP A 93 -8.57 1.97 0.41
CA TRP A 93 -8.11 3.34 0.12
C TRP A 93 -7.37 3.47 -1.21
N PRO A 94 -6.52 2.51 -1.67
CA PRO A 94 -6.00 2.50 -3.03
C PRO A 94 -7.09 2.56 -4.11
N ALA A 95 -8.12 1.70 -4.04
CA ALA A 95 -9.19 1.66 -5.04
C ALA A 95 -10.12 2.89 -5.00
N ALA A 96 -10.21 3.57 -3.85
CA ALA A 96 -10.85 4.88 -3.79
C ALA A 96 -9.97 5.97 -4.43
N LEU A 97 -8.68 6.00 -4.10
CA LEU A 97 -7.72 6.95 -4.66
C LEU A 97 -7.60 6.80 -6.19
N GLU A 98 -7.56 5.57 -6.71
CA GLU A 98 -7.58 5.28 -8.15
C GLU A 98 -8.86 5.71 -8.87
N ARG A 99 -9.99 5.93 -8.16
CA ARG A 99 -11.19 6.54 -8.77
C ARG A 99 -11.02 8.05 -8.88
N HIS A 100 -10.54 8.71 -7.83
CA HIS A 100 -10.26 10.14 -7.84
C HIS A 100 -9.18 10.50 -8.87
N LEU A 101 -8.03 9.81 -8.86
CA LEU A 101 -6.93 10.02 -9.80
C LEU A 101 -7.35 9.79 -11.26
N ARG A 102 -8.12 8.75 -11.56
CA ARG A 102 -8.68 8.51 -12.90
C ARG A 102 -9.67 9.58 -13.36
N THR A 103 -10.27 10.32 -12.43
CA THR A 103 -11.25 11.38 -12.70
C THR A 103 -10.57 12.74 -12.89
N GLU A 104 -9.58 13.07 -12.06
CA GLU A 104 -8.87 14.37 -12.09
C GLU A 104 -7.63 14.35 -12.99
N PHE A 105 -6.96 13.19 -13.10
CA PHE A 105 -5.70 12.99 -13.83
C PHE A 105 -5.79 11.84 -14.86
N PRO A 106 -6.83 11.79 -15.72
CA PRO A 106 -7.12 10.65 -16.60
C PRO A 106 -5.94 10.29 -17.50
N GLY A 107 -5.37 9.10 -17.28
CA GLY A 107 -4.24 8.58 -18.06
C GLY A 107 -2.87 9.21 -17.73
N ARG A 108 -2.76 10.04 -16.69
CA ARG A 108 -1.49 10.64 -16.22
C ARG A 108 -0.84 9.90 -15.04
N THR A 109 -1.52 8.93 -14.44
CA THR A 109 -1.06 8.26 -13.21
C THR A 109 -1.18 6.74 -13.30
N ALA A 110 -0.17 6.01 -12.81
CA ALA A 110 -0.24 4.58 -12.53
C ALA A 110 -0.03 4.36 -11.03
N VAL A 111 -0.79 3.46 -10.41
CA VAL A 111 -0.80 3.24 -8.96
C VAL A 111 -0.29 1.84 -8.63
N ARG A 112 0.75 1.75 -7.80
CA ARG A 112 1.30 0.53 -7.21
C ARG A 112 0.88 0.48 -5.74
N ASN A 113 0.00 -0.43 -5.35
CA ASN A 113 -0.17 -0.74 -3.91
C ASN A 113 1.02 -1.63 -3.48
N LEU A 114 1.68 -1.27 -2.39
CA LEU A 114 2.83 -1.97 -1.80
C LEU A 114 2.60 -2.20 -0.29
N GLY A 115 1.33 -2.38 0.10
CA GLY A 115 0.91 -2.78 1.43
C GLY A 115 1.19 -4.27 1.71
N ILE A 116 1.64 -4.61 2.92
CA ILE A 116 1.82 -6.00 3.37
C ILE A 116 1.25 -6.18 4.78
N ALA A 117 0.53 -7.28 5.02
CA ALA A 117 -0.06 -7.61 6.32
C ALA A 117 0.97 -7.52 7.46
N GLY A 118 0.55 -6.94 8.60
CA GLY A 118 1.35 -6.86 9.82
C GLY A 118 2.73 -6.21 9.65
N ASN A 119 2.96 -5.47 8.56
CA ASN A 119 4.31 -4.95 8.30
C ASN A 119 4.64 -3.81 9.26
N ARG A 120 5.86 -3.89 9.81
CA ARG A 120 6.43 -2.95 10.78
C ARG A 120 7.51 -2.11 10.11
N VAL A 121 7.74 -0.90 10.63
CA VAL A 121 8.81 0.00 10.20
C VAL A 121 10.17 -0.57 10.58
N LEU A 122 10.32 -0.97 11.84
CA LEU A 122 11.62 -1.21 12.47
C LEU A 122 11.98 -2.71 12.61
N HIS A 123 10.98 -3.57 12.71
CA HIS A 123 11.17 -5.01 13.02
C HIS A 123 10.61 -5.91 11.92
N ASP A 124 11.13 -7.14 11.83
CA ASP A 124 10.63 -8.16 10.89
C ASP A 124 9.26 -8.73 11.30
N ALA A 125 8.73 -9.66 10.51
CA ALA A 125 7.56 -10.45 10.87
C ALA A 125 7.83 -11.28 12.15
N PRO A 126 6.93 -11.27 13.15
CA PRO A 126 6.98 -12.21 14.27
C PRO A 126 7.00 -13.66 13.79
N SER A 127 7.67 -14.55 14.52
CA SER A 127 7.92 -15.94 14.13
C SER A 127 6.65 -16.79 13.97
N SER A 128 5.59 -16.49 14.72
CA SER A 128 4.25 -17.09 14.56
C SER A 128 3.45 -16.53 13.39
N GLN A 129 3.90 -15.45 12.76
CA GLN A 129 3.21 -14.74 11.67
C GLN A 129 4.05 -14.71 10.37
N PRO A 130 4.48 -15.86 9.81
CA PRO A 130 5.37 -15.95 8.65
C PRO A 130 4.77 -15.43 7.33
N THR A 131 3.52 -14.95 7.35
CA THR A 131 2.82 -14.29 6.24
C THR A 131 2.92 -12.76 6.29
N PHE A 132 3.47 -12.18 7.36
CA PHE A 132 3.69 -10.74 7.49
C PHE A 132 4.99 -10.28 6.79
N GLY A 133 5.11 -8.98 6.55
CA GLY A 133 6.25 -8.42 5.82
C GLY A 133 7.52 -8.22 6.67
N PRO A 134 8.72 -8.38 6.10
CA PRO A 134 10.00 -8.03 6.75
C PRO A 134 10.11 -6.50 6.96
N ALA A 135 10.98 -6.09 7.88
CA ALA A 135 11.12 -4.70 8.34
C ALA A 135 11.13 -3.72 7.16
N ALA A 136 10.25 -2.72 7.17
CA ALA A 136 9.90 -1.98 5.96
C ALA A 136 11.09 -1.34 5.23
N GLY A 137 12.12 -0.89 5.96
CA GLY A 137 13.36 -0.39 5.38
C GLY A 137 14.10 -1.40 4.48
N SER A 138 14.03 -2.70 4.78
CA SER A 138 14.64 -3.77 3.97
C SER A 138 14.00 -3.93 2.58
N ARG A 139 12.70 -3.64 2.47
CA ARG A 139 11.90 -3.87 1.26
C ARG A 139 11.58 -2.59 0.48
N PHE A 140 11.70 -1.41 1.10
CA PHE A 140 11.28 -0.13 0.51
C PHE A 140 11.96 0.12 -0.85
N THR A 141 13.29 0.25 -0.88
CA THR A 141 14.02 0.50 -2.13
C THR A 141 13.76 -0.53 -3.23
N PRO A 142 13.91 -1.86 -3.00
CA PRO A 142 13.71 -2.84 -4.07
C PRO A 142 12.24 -2.96 -4.53
N GLN A 143 11.25 -2.73 -3.67
CA GLN A 143 9.84 -2.82 -4.10
C GLN A 143 9.32 -1.53 -4.73
N VAL A 144 9.71 -0.36 -4.22
CA VAL A 144 9.29 0.93 -4.76
C VAL A 144 10.01 1.23 -6.08
N PHE A 145 11.33 1.06 -6.13
CA PHE A 145 12.19 1.52 -7.24
C PHE A 145 12.87 0.42 -8.06
N GLY A 146 12.62 -0.87 -7.76
CA GLY A 146 13.28 -1.99 -8.45
C GLY A 146 12.69 -2.35 -9.81
N ASP A 147 11.38 -2.16 -10.00
CA ASP A 147 10.68 -2.57 -11.24
C ASP A 147 10.48 -1.41 -12.22
N GLU A 148 9.99 -0.26 -11.73
CA GLU A 148 9.37 0.80 -12.55
C GLU A 148 9.68 2.20 -12.00
N PRO A 149 9.69 3.26 -12.86
CA PRO A 149 9.82 4.64 -12.41
C PRO A 149 8.64 5.07 -11.51
N VAL A 150 8.94 5.42 -10.27
CA VAL A 150 8.01 6.03 -9.32
C VAL A 150 8.40 7.49 -9.13
N GLY A 151 7.46 8.40 -9.32
CA GLY A 151 7.64 9.85 -9.12
C GLY A 151 7.04 10.38 -7.83
N LEU A 152 6.22 9.57 -7.15
CA LEU A 152 5.58 9.90 -5.88
C LEU A 152 5.36 8.65 -5.02
N VAL A 153 5.71 8.72 -3.74
CA VAL A 153 5.43 7.68 -2.73
C VAL A 153 4.44 8.24 -1.70
N VAL A 154 3.41 7.48 -1.36
CA VAL A 154 2.52 7.73 -0.21
C VAL A 154 2.82 6.68 0.85
N VAL A 155 3.21 7.12 2.04
CA VAL A 155 3.62 6.25 3.16
C VAL A 155 2.51 6.22 4.22
N LEU A 156 1.93 5.04 4.47
CA LEU A 156 0.97 4.79 5.54
C LEU A 156 1.32 3.47 6.24
N ILE A 157 2.07 3.58 7.35
CA ILE A 157 2.65 2.47 8.10
C ILE A 157 2.86 2.88 9.57
N GLY A 158 3.17 1.92 10.44
CA GLY A 158 3.63 2.16 11.81
C GLY A 158 2.68 1.66 12.89
N VAL A 159 1.44 1.28 12.53
CA VAL A 159 0.47 0.78 13.53
C VAL A 159 0.88 -0.58 14.09
N ASN A 160 1.55 -1.43 13.29
CA ASN A 160 1.98 -2.76 13.74
C ASN A 160 3.20 -2.71 14.68
N ASP A 161 4.03 -1.68 14.60
CA ASP A 161 5.11 -1.41 15.56
C ASP A 161 4.55 -1.13 16.97
N LEU A 162 3.28 -0.68 17.06
CA LEU A 162 2.53 -0.49 18.30
C LEU A 162 1.69 -1.73 18.67
N VAL A 163 0.99 -2.31 17.69
CA VAL A 163 0.03 -3.42 17.90
C VAL A 163 0.74 -4.74 18.21
N HIS A 164 1.85 -5.08 17.56
CA HIS A 164 2.50 -6.38 17.76
C HIS A 164 3.06 -6.55 19.19
N PRO A 165 3.85 -5.61 19.77
CA PRO A 165 4.35 -5.77 21.14
C PRO A 165 3.24 -5.81 22.20
N ALA A 166 2.09 -5.17 21.92
CA ALA A 166 0.94 -5.14 22.82
C ALA A 166 0.03 -6.38 22.74
N SER A 167 0.15 -7.23 21.71
CA SER A 167 -0.75 -8.37 21.46
C SER A 167 -0.07 -9.73 21.25
N LEU A 168 1.20 -9.76 20.84
CA LEU A 168 1.95 -10.97 20.54
C LEU A 168 3.05 -11.18 21.59
N PRO A 169 2.97 -12.20 22.47
CA PRO A 169 3.94 -12.40 23.57
C PRO A 169 5.40 -12.56 23.12
N GLU A 170 5.64 -12.99 21.88
CA GLU A 170 6.98 -13.12 21.29
C GLU A 170 7.58 -11.80 20.79
N ALA A 171 6.74 -10.76 20.61
CA ALA A 171 7.15 -9.41 20.22
C ALA A 171 7.12 -8.43 21.41
N ALA A 172 6.84 -8.90 22.63
CA ALA A 172 6.66 -8.06 23.81
C ALA A 172 7.94 -7.29 24.24
N ASP A 173 9.11 -7.80 23.88
CA ASP A 173 10.41 -7.13 24.08
C ASP A 173 10.78 -6.18 22.91
N GLU A 174 9.93 -6.05 21.88
CA GLU A 174 10.11 -5.20 20.69
C GLU A 174 9.29 -3.89 20.75
N VAL A 175 9.09 -3.33 21.95
CA VAL A 175 8.41 -2.04 22.14
C VAL A 175 9.29 -0.90 21.66
N VAL A 176 8.83 -0.15 20.67
CA VAL A 176 9.55 0.98 20.05
C VAL A 176 9.23 2.30 20.73
N THR A 177 10.19 3.24 20.73
CA THR A 177 9.95 4.64 21.11
C THR A 177 9.38 5.47 19.95
N ALA A 178 8.84 6.65 20.26
CA ALA A 178 8.37 7.58 19.25
C ALA A 178 9.50 8.10 18.35
N ASP A 179 10.68 8.41 18.92
CA ASP A 179 11.87 8.86 18.18
C ASP A 179 12.34 7.80 17.16
N GLU A 180 12.41 6.53 17.55
CA GLU A 180 12.81 5.44 16.66
C GLU A 180 11.82 5.25 15.51
N LEU A 181 10.51 5.26 15.80
CA LEU A 181 9.46 5.07 14.80
C LEU A 181 9.36 6.27 13.84
N LEU A 182 9.50 7.50 14.37
CA LEU A 182 9.56 8.74 13.58
C LEU A 182 10.78 8.76 12.66
N ALA A 183 11.97 8.40 13.17
CA ALA A 183 13.19 8.32 12.36
C ALA A 183 13.09 7.24 11.26
N GLY A 184 12.49 6.08 11.58
CA GLY A 184 12.23 5.01 10.62
C GLY A 184 11.27 5.43 9.49
N ILE A 185 10.22 6.22 9.82
CA ILE A 185 9.28 6.74 8.82
C ILE A 185 9.93 7.87 7.98
N GLY A 186 10.67 8.79 8.61
CA GLY A 186 11.39 9.87 7.93
C GLY A 186 12.42 9.38 6.92
N ALA A 187 13.09 8.25 7.21
CA ALA A 187 14.04 7.63 6.27
C ALA A 187 13.42 7.29 4.91
N PHE A 188 12.11 6.99 4.82
CA PHE A 188 11.45 6.73 3.54
C PHE A 188 11.39 7.97 2.63
N ALA A 189 11.31 9.18 3.20
CA ALA A 189 11.37 10.42 2.43
C ALA A 189 12.77 10.64 1.85
N GLU A 190 13.81 10.50 2.68
CA GLU A 190 15.20 10.65 2.26
C GLU A 190 15.58 9.60 1.19
N VAL A 191 15.11 8.35 1.31
CA VAL A 191 15.25 7.35 0.24
C VAL A 191 14.52 7.79 -1.04
N SER A 192 13.27 8.27 -0.93
CA SER A 192 12.48 8.69 -2.09
C SER A 192 13.16 9.82 -2.87
N HIS A 193 13.61 10.86 -2.17
CA HIS A 193 14.32 11.99 -2.77
C HIS A 193 15.61 11.58 -3.47
N ARG A 194 16.39 10.64 -2.89
CA ARG A 194 17.59 10.06 -3.55
C ARG A 194 17.27 9.28 -4.83
N HIS A 195 16.05 8.80 -4.99
CA HIS A 195 15.55 8.16 -6.22
C HIS A 195 14.76 9.12 -7.13
N GLY A 196 14.67 10.42 -6.80
CA GLY A 196 13.94 11.43 -7.58
C GLY A 196 12.43 11.42 -7.39
N ALA A 197 11.91 10.67 -6.43
CA ALA A 197 10.49 10.58 -6.10
C ALA A 197 10.13 11.50 -4.93
N ARG A 198 8.94 12.10 -4.99
CA ARG A 198 8.39 12.94 -3.90
C ARG A 198 7.71 12.08 -2.84
N ALA A 199 7.78 12.46 -1.58
CA ALA A 199 7.27 11.69 -0.45
C ALA A 199 6.11 12.38 0.25
N VAL A 200 4.97 11.68 0.32
CA VAL A 200 3.79 12.08 1.08
C VAL A 200 3.66 11.12 2.27
N VAL A 201 3.59 11.65 3.49
CA VAL A 201 3.42 10.83 4.71
C VAL A 201 2.03 11.00 5.31
N CYS A 202 1.48 9.92 5.81
CA CYS A 202 0.24 9.89 6.56
C CYS A 202 0.51 9.66 8.05
N THR A 203 -0.28 10.28 8.94
CA THR A 203 -0.32 9.92 10.37
C THR A 203 -0.70 8.46 10.56
N ILE A 204 -0.21 7.83 11.64
CA ILE A 204 -0.70 6.54 12.13
C ILE A 204 -2.17 6.70 12.57
N PRO A 205 -3.14 6.00 11.93
CA PRO A 205 -4.56 6.16 12.25
C PRO A 205 -4.92 5.76 13.70
N PRO A 206 -6.02 6.29 14.26
CA PRO A 206 -6.54 5.88 15.55
C PRO A 206 -6.89 4.39 15.53
N PHE A 207 -6.76 3.73 16.69
CA PHE A 207 -7.16 2.33 16.87
C PHE A 207 -7.80 2.05 18.24
N PHE A 208 -8.30 3.07 18.94
CA PHE A 208 -9.00 2.90 20.21
C PHE A 208 -10.15 1.90 20.09
N GLY A 209 -10.15 0.90 20.98
CA GLY A 209 -11.14 -0.19 21.01
C GLY A 209 -10.73 -1.43 20.20
N ASN A 210 -9.57 -1.42 19.53
CA ASN A 210 -8.89 -2.63 19.12
C ASN A 210 -8.29 -3.34 20.36
N GLU A 211 -8.10 -4.67 20.30
CA GLU A 211 -7.61 -5.45 21.45
C GLU A 211 -6.17 -5.11 21.88
N ALA A 212 -5.34 -4.63 20.95
CA ALA A 212 -3.97 -4.20 21.22
C ALA A 212 -3.87 -2.73 21.69
N TRP A 213 -4.99 -2.01 21.79
CA TRP A 213 -4.96 -0.61 22.21
C TRP A 213 -4.70 -0.47 23.71
N THR A 214 -3.70 0.33 24.06
CA THR A 214 -3.36 0.72 25.43
C THR A 214 -3.09 2.23 25.51
N PRO A 215 -3.18 2.85 26.71
CA PRO A 215 -2.74 4.23 26.91
C PRO A 215 -1.27 4.47 26.53
N GLN A 216 -0.42 3.44 26.67
CA GLN A 216 1.00 3.48 26.29
C GLN A 216 1.18 3.54 24.77
N THR A 217 0.51 2.65 24.03
CA THR A 217 0.57 2.66 22.56
C THR A 217 -0.06 3.92 21.96
N GLU A 218 -1.11 4.46 22.58
CA GLU A 218 -1.70 5.75 22.18
C GLU A 218 -0.74 6.92 22.42
N ALA A 219 -0.01 6.93 23.54
CA ALA A 219 0.98 7.99 23.81
C ALA A 219 2.06 8.03 22.73
N VAL A 220 2.64 6.87 22.37
CA VAL A 220 3.62 6.78 21.28
C VAL A 220 3.00 7.17 19.93
N ARG A 221 1.75 6.75 19.64
CA ARG A 221 1.03 7.13 18.41
C ARG A 221 0.87 8.65 18.28
N GLN A 222 0.47 9.32 19.37
CA GLN A 222 0.29 10.77 19.41
C GLN A 222 1.61 11.51 19.26
N GLU A 223 2.68 11.04 19.91
CA GLU A 223 4.01 11.65 19.83
C GLU A 223 4.61 11.53 18.41
N VAL A 224 4.48 10.36 17.76
CA VAL A 224 4.87 10.17 16.36
C VAL A 224 4.04 11.04 15.41
N ASN A 225 2.71 11.09 15.58
CA ASN A 225 1.84 11.92 14.74
C ASN A 225 2.15 13.41 14.89
N ALA A 226 2.44 13.88 16.11
CA ALA A 226 2.87 15.26 16.36
C ALA A 226 4.23 15.56 15.72
N GLY A 227 5.20 14.63 15.81
CA GLY A 227 6.48 14.73 15.13
C GLY A 227 6.33 14.86 13.62
N LEU A 228 5.61 13.93 12.99
CA LEU A 228 5.32 13.93 11.54
C LEU A 228 4.63 15.22 11.07
N ALA A 229 3.73 15.80 11.89
CA ALA A 229 3.06 17.06 11.57
C ALA A 229 3.98 18.29 11.60
N THR A 230 5.16 18.20 12.21
CA THR A 230 6.17 19.27 12.27
C THR A 230 7.37 19.05 11.35
N GLU A 231 7.51 17.86 10.77
CA GLU A 231 8.67 17.44 9.99
C GLU A 231 8.63 17.98 8.54
N THR A 232 9.76 18.50 8.06
CA THR A 232 9.87 19.23 6.78
C THR A 232 10.58 18.48 5.66
N SER A 233 11.03 17.25 5.90
CA SER A 233 11.62 16.37 4.89
C SER A 233 10.59 15.67 3.99
N PHE A 234 9.29 15.82 4.24
CA PHE A 234 8.22 15.33 3.37
C PHE A 234 7.73 16.42 2.40
N ASP A 235 7.37 16.05 1.17
CA ASP A 235 6.73 16.96 0.20
C ASP A 235 5.29 17.31 0.58
N ALA A 236 4.62 16.41 1.32
CA ALA A 236 3.34 16.71 1.98
C ALA A 236 3.08 15.77 3.18
N PHE A 237 2.28 16.27 4.12
CA PHE A 237 1.76 15.54 5.29
C PHE A 237 0.23 15.42 5.18
N VAL A 238 -0.33 14.28 5.60
CA VAL A 238 -1.77 14.00 5.59
C VAL A 238 -2.22 13.51 6.97
N ASP A 239 -3.09 14.28 7.61
CA ASP A 239 -3.74 13.90 8.86
C ASP A 239 -4.90 12.93 8.60
N LEU A 240 -4.61 11.63 8.75
CA LEU A 240 -5.60 10.56 8.73
C LEU A 240 -6.22 10.30 10.11
N ASP A 241 -5.66 10.87 11.19
CA ASP A 241 -6.28 10.82 12.51
C ASP A 241 -7.56 11.65 12.49
N GLN A 242 -7.45 12.93 12.11
CA GLN A 242 -8.61 13.80 11.89
C GLN A 242 -9.59 13.25 10.83
N ALA A 243 -9.11 12.56 9.79
CA ALA A 243 -9.98 12.02 8.74
C ALA A 243 -10.82 10.80 9.19
N LEU A 244 -10.36 10.03 10.18
CA LEU A 244 -10.97 8.75 10.59
C LEU A 244 -11.55 8.77 12.02
N CYS A 245 -11.04 9.62 12.90
CA CYS A 245 -11.45 9.73 14.29
C CYS A 245 -12.92 10.17 14.44
N GLY A 246 -13.58 9.70 15.49
CA GLY A 246 -14.88 10.21 15.93
C GLY A 246 -14.80 11.57 16.64
N ASP A 247 -15.97 12.20 16.83
CA ASP A 247 -16.08 13.54 17.42
C ASP A 247 -15.76 13.61 18.94
N ASP A 248 -15.38 12.48 19.56
CA ASP A 248 -15.08 12.36 20.99
C ASP A 248 -13.56 12.31 21.24
N ALA A 249 -12.98 13.47 21.52
CA ALA A 249 -11.55 13.62 21.81
C ALA A 249 -11.06 12.83 23.06
N ALA A 250 -11.96 12.32 23.92
CA ALA A 250 -11.58 11.43 25.03
C ALA A 250 -11.46 9.95 24.61
N ARG A 251 -11.90 9.60 23.39
CA ARG A 251 -11.83 8.25 22.81
C ARG A 251 -11.45 8.35 21.31
N PRO A 252 -10.15 8.52 20.99
CA PRO A 252 -9.66 8.64 19.62
C PRO A 252 -9.78 7.30 18.87
N ALA A 253 -11.01 7.00 18.44
CA ALA A 253 -11.43 5.77 17.80
C ALA A 253 -11.84 6.04 16.35
N GLN A 254 -11.54 5.10 15.45
CA GLN A 254 -12.15 5.13 14.13
C GLN A 254 -13.67 5.08 14.25
N ARG A 255 -14.36 5.95 13.50
CA ARG A 255 -15.82 6.01 13.45
C ARG A 255 -16.39 4.67 13.02
N ASP A 256 -17.45 4.21 13.69
CA ASP A 256 -18.07 2.88 13.51
C ASP A 256 -18.43 2.55 12.05
N ALA A 257 -18.77 3.57 11.25
CA ALA A 257 -19.10 3.43 9.84
C ALA A 257 -17.88 3.23 8.91
N LEU A 258 -16.65 3.48 9.38
CA LEU A 258 -15.45 3.56 8.55
C LEU A 258 -14.52 2.34 8.65
N HIS A 259 -14.65 1.48 9.66
CA HIS A 259 -13.82 0.28 9.86
C HIS A 259 -14.58 -1.03 9.58
N ILE A 260 -13.88 -2.16 9.42
CA ILE A 260 -14.51 -3.47 9.16
C ILE A 260 -15.20 -4.08 10.39
N GLY A 261 -14.82 -3.65 11.60
CA GLY A 261 -15.40 -4.11 12.87
C GLY A 261 -14.40 -4.21 14.03
N ASP A 262 -13.10 -4.13 13.72
CA ASP A 262 -11.96 -4.35 14.62
C ASP A 262 -11.31 -3.06 15.15
N ARG A 263 -11.94 -1.90 14.89
CA ARG A 263 -11.45 -0.53 15.19
C ARG A 263 -10.11 -0.14 14.54
N LEU A 264 -9.57 -0.96 13.64
CA LEU A 264 -8.23 -0.79 13.07
C LEU A 264 -8.24 -0.70 11.54
N HIS A 265 -8.86 -1.67 10.86
CA HIS A 265 -8.81 -1.75 9.40
C HIS A 265 -9.99 -1.00 8.77
N PRO A 266 -9.74 -0.03 7.86
CA PRO A 266 -10.81 0.64 7.12
C PRO A 266 -11.68 -0.34 6.33
N ASN A 267 -12.94 0.01 6.14
CA ASN A 267 -13.85 -0.58 5.18
C ASN A 267 -13.92 0.33 3.92
N PRO A 268 -14.78 0.06 2.89
CA PRO A 268 -14.89 0.93 1.71
C PRO A 268 -15.18 2.41 1.98
N GLN A 269 -15.90 2.75 3.05
CA GLN A 269 -16.18 4.14 3.44
C GLN A 269 -14.97 4.78 4.13
N GLY A 270 -14.25 4.05 4.98
CA GLY A 270 -12.96 4.52 5.52
C GLY A 270 -11.90 4.68 4.42
N GLY A 271 -11.91 3.80 3.41
CA GLY A 271 -11.07 3.93 2.23
C GLY A 271 -11.36 5.19 1.40
N GLU A 272 -12.64 5.53 1.25
CA GLU A 272 -13.08 6.80 0.64
C GLU A 272 -12.62 8.01 1.47
N ALA A 273 -12.72 7.95 2.80
CA ALA A 273 -12.26 9.02 3.70
C ALA A 273 -10.74 9.26 3.60
N ILE A 274 -9.93 8.19 3.62
CA ILE A 274 -8.47 8.28 3.43
C ILE A 274 -8.14 8.87 2.06
N ALA A 275 -8.78 8.38 0.98
CA ALA A 275 -8.52 8.89 -0.37
C ALA A 275 -8.92 10.38 -0.51
N ALA A 276 -10.02 10.80 0.12
CA ALA A 276 -10.45 12.19 0.15
C ALA A 276 -9.50 13.11 0.94
N ALA A 277 -8.83 12.60 1.98
CA ALA A 277 -7.79 13.31 2.73
C ALA A 277 -6.44 13.38 1.97
N VAL A 278 -6.07 12.31 1.25
CA VAL A 278 -4.82 12.21 0.47
C VAL A 278 -4.87 13.06 -0.82
N MET A 279 -6.00 13.09 -1.54
CA MET A 279 -6.11 13.80 -2.82
C MET A 279 -5.70 15.29 -2.80
N PRO A 280 -6.09 16.11 -1.80
CA PRO A 280 -5.60 17.48 -1.65
C PRO A 280 -4.07 17.62 -1.66
N ALA A 281 -3.34 16.69 -1.03
CA ALA A 281 -1.88 16.68 -1.02
C ALA A 281 -1.28 16.26 -2.38
N LEU A 282 -1.93 15.33 -3.10
CA LEU A 282 -1.44 14.89 -4.41
C LEU A 282 -1.67 15.92 -5.52
N ARG A 283 -2.75 16.71 -5.46
CA ARG A 283 -3.12 17.67 -6.51
C ARG A 283 -1.99 18.63 -6.95
N PRO A 284 -1.28 19.34 -6.05
CA PRO A 284 -0.16 20.19 -6.47
C PRO A 284 1.00 19.36 -7.04
N LEU A 285 1.34 18.22 -6.43
CA LEU A 285 2.47 17.39 -6.86
C LEU A 285 2.23 16.80 -8.27
N LEU A 286 0.99 16.44 -8.60
CA LEU A 286 0.58 15.94 -9.92
C LEU A 286 0.25 17.06 -10.94
N ALA A 287 0.30 18.34 -10.54
CA ALA A 287 0.01 19.45 -11.44
C ALA A 287 1.09 19.55 -12.54
N ASP A 288 2.35 19.67 -12.12
CA ASP A 288 3.52 19.93 -12.98
C ASP A 288 3.77 18.83 -14.03
N GLY A 289 3.33 17.61 -13.74
CA GLY A 289 3.66 16.40 -14.49
C GLY A 289 4.72 15.53 -13.82
N PRO A 290 5.14 14.45 -14.49
CA PRO A 290 6.37 13.71 -14.18
C PRO A 290 7.62 14.40 -14.77
#